data_AF-A0A924H547-F1
#
_entry.id   AF-A0A924H547-F1
#
_cell.length_a   1.000
_cell.length_b   1.000
_cell.length_c   1.000
_cell.angle_alpha   90.00
_cell.angle_beta   90.00
_cell.angle_gamma   90.00
#
_symmetry.space_group_name_H-M   'P 1'
#
loop_
_entity.id
_entity.type
_entity.pdbx_description
1 polymer ?
#
loop_
_entity_poly.entity_id
_entity_poly.type
_entity_poly.pdbx_seq_one_letter_code
_entity_poly.pdbx_strand_id
1 'polypeptide(L)'
;MKLQLSLLLILVFALFSCKGQTTPNYATIPALTFAEKIKSTPNPQILDVRTPEEFTSQHLEQARNFNWNSDDFMAAVAELDKNKPTFVYCTVGGRSKKAAEKLHTLGFREVYNLDGGIMKWNAAGLAPKSDKIIGMCTQEYGDLLKSDKPVLVNFYADWCEPCKKMAPYIKKMQADPSINVIIIRLNADENKTLVSELKIDELPTVLLYQNKEVKWKHSGFISEEDLKKQLQ
;
A
#
# COMPACT_ATOMS: atom_id res chain seq x y z
N MET A 1 74.99 -26.66 38.93
CA MET A 1 75.71 -26.53 37.64
C MET A 1 74.77 -27.03 36.54
N LYS A 2 74.62 -26.26 35.45
CA LYS A 2 73.71 -26.44 34.27
C LYS A 2 72.27 -25.98 34.56
N LEU A 3 71.85 -24.74 34.25
CA LEU A 3 71.81 -24.02 32.97
C LEU A 3 70.98 -24.77 31.93
N GLN A 4 69.74 -24.32 31.64
CA GLN A 4 69.32 -23.92 30.29
C GLN A 4 68.17 -22.91 30.38
N LEU A 5 68.46 -21.73 29.84
CA LEU A 5 67.59 -20.61 29.59
C LEU A 5 66.97 -20.82 28.20
N SER A 6 65.65 -20.96 28.11
CA SER A 6 64.95 -21.01 26.82
C SER A 6 63.80 -20.02 26.84
N LEU A 7 64.07 -18.89 26.20
CA LEU A 7 63.14 -17.86 25.76
C LEU A 7 62.19 -18.48 24.72
N LEU A 8 60.88 -18.56 24.99
CA LEU A 8 59.87 -18.77 23.96
C LEU A 8 58.72 -17.76 24.15
N LEU A 9 58.87 -16.63 23.47
CA LEU A 9 57.79 -15.81 22.97
C LEU A 9 56.86 -16.71 22.14
N ILE A 10 55.52 -16.68 22.34
CA ILE A 10 54.48 -16.85 21.31
C ILE A 10 53.09 -16.82 21.97
N LEU A 11 52.42 -15.70 21.73
CA LEU A 11 51.05 -15.60 21.21
C LEU A 11 49.87 -15.85 22.18
N VAL A 12 49.43 -14.73 22.74
CA VAL A 12 48.04 -14.47 23.14
C VAL A 12 47.12 -14.82 21.96
N PHE A 13 46.45 -15.98 22.01
CA PHE A 13 45.26 -16.24 21.21
C PHE A 13 44.04 -16.20 22.13
N ALA A 14 43.56 -14.97 22.35
CA ALA A 14 42.22 -14.75 22.87
C ALA A 14 41.23 -15.22 21.80
N LEU A 15 40.82 -16.48 21.86
CA LEU A 15 39.66 -16.97 21.11
C LEU A 15 38.38 -16.50 21.80
N PHE A 16 38.11 -15.19 21.70
CA PHE A 16 36.74 -14.68 21.73
C PHE A 16 36.05 -15.16 20.44
N SER A 17 35.63 -16.42 20.43
CA SER A 17 34.70 -16.91 19.41
C SER A 17 33.28 -16.62 19.89
N CYS A 18 32.92 -15.34 19.94
CA CYS A 18 31.52 -14.96 19.80
C CYS A 18 31.14 -15.21 18.34
N LYS A 19 30.74 -16.45 18.02
CA LYS A 19 29.82 -16.65 16.90
C LYS A 19 28.48 -16.05 17.34
N GLY A 20 28.35 -14.74 17.18
CA GLY A 20 27.04 -14.13 17.02
C GLY A 20 26.42 -14.72 15.77
N GLN A 21 25.71 -15.83 15.91
CA GLN A 21 24.79 -16.29 14.89
C GLN A 21 23.70 -15.22 14.80
N THR A 22 23.92 -14.23 13.93
CA THR A 22 22.84 -13.35 13.48
C THR A 22 21.92 -14.23 12.66
N THR A 23 20.93 -14.85 13.29
CA THR A 23 19.80 -15.44 12.58
C THR A 23 19.29 -14.38 11.61
N PRO A 24 19.26 -14.65 10.30
CA PRO A 24 18.80 -13.66 9.34
C PRO A 24 17.35 -13.31 9.70
N ASN A 25 17.10 -12.04 9.93
CA ASN A 25 15.85 -11.59 10.52
C ASN A 25 14.83 -11.44 9.39
N TYR A 26 14.01 -12.47 9.21
CA TYR A 26 12.81 -12.40 8.38
C TYR A 26 11.62 -12.05 9.28
N ALA A 27 10.97 -10.91 9.01
CA ALA A 27 9.83 -10.47 9.78
C ALA A 27 8.70 -9.96 8.86
N THR A 28 7.48 -10.44 9.10
CA THR A 28 6.28 -9.79 8.59
C THR A 28 5.82 -8.77 9.62
N ILE A 29 5.74 -7.50 9.23
CA ILE A 29 5.49 -6.38 10.16
C ILE A 29 4.34 -5.47 9.68
N PRO A 30 3.59 -4.84 10.60
CA PRO A 30 2.51 -3.92 10.24
C PRO A 30 2.97 -2.67 9.48
N ALA A 31 2.07 -2.03 8.75
CA ALA A 31 2.37 -0.88 7.88
C ALA A 31 3.05 0.30 8.59
N LEU A 32 2.59 0.69 9.78
CA LEU A 32 3.21 1.79 10.54
C LEU A 32 4.66 1.48 10.93
N THR A 33 4.91 0.28 11.46
CA THR A 33 6.27 -0.18 11.81
C THR A 33 7.16 -0.31 10.57
N PHE A 34 6.58 -0.76 9.44
CA PHE A 34 7.28 -0.85 8.16
C PHE A 34 7.72 0.54 7.67
N ALA A 35 6.84 1.55 7.76
CA ALA A 35 7.14 2.93 7.39
C ALA A 35 8.23 3.55 8.29
N GLU A 36 8.14 3.35 9.61
CA GLU A 36 9.15 3.81 10.57
C GLU A 36 10.52 3.20 10.26
N LYS A 37 10.57 1.89 9.98
CA LYS A 37 11.82 1.21 9.62
C LYS A 37 12.41 1.73 8.31
N ILE A 38 11.60 1.91 7.26
CA ILE A 38 12.05 2.54 6.01
C ILE A 38 12.68 3.91 6.30
N LYS A 39 11.98 4.77 7.06
CA LYS A 39 12.44 6.12 7.39
C LYS A 39 13.76 6.13 8.18
N SER A 40 13.94 5.15 9.07
CA SER A 40 15.15 5.00 9.88
C SER A 40 16.32 4.32 9.14
N THR A 41 16.10 3.80 7.93
CA THR A 41 17.09 3.07 7.16
C THR A 41 17.67 3.96 6.06
N PRO A 42 18.97 4.32 6.11
CA PRO A 42 19.59 5.06 5.01
C PRO A 42 19.62 4.22 3.72
N ASN A 43 19.12 4.77 2.62
CA ASN A 43 19.07 4.13 1.29
C ASN A 43 18.45 2.71 1.32
N PRO A 44 17.17 2.58 1.72
CA PRO A 44 16.51 1.28 1.89
C PRO A 44 16.31 0.57 0.55
N GLN A 45 16.44 -0.77 0.53
CA GLN A 45 16.08 -1.57 -0.65
C GLN A 45 14.59 -1.89 -0.60
N ILE A 46 13.75 -1.10 -1.26
CA ILE A 46 12.29 -1.28 -1.29
C ILE A 46 11.89 -1.99 -2.60
N LEU A 47 11.32 -3.18 -2.47
CA LEU A 47 10.94 -4.07 -3.56
C LEU A 47 9.42 -4.16 -3.64
N ASP A 48 8.87 -3.68 -4.75
CA ASP A 48 7.50 -3.96 -5.13
C ASP A 48 7.46 -5.19 -6.01
N VAL A 49 6.89 -6.28 -5.52
CA VAL A 49 6.90 -7.56 -6.24
C VAL A 49 5.64 -7.83 -7.06
N ARG A 50 4.87 -6.77 -7.34
CA ARG A 50 3.69 -6.80 -8.23
C ARG A 50 4.09 -6.75 -9.71
N THR A 51 3.10 -6.79 -10.61
CA THR A 51 3.38 -6.61 -12.04
C THR A 51 3.77 -5.16 -12.36
N PRO A 52 4.44 -4.89 -13.49
CA PRO A 52 4.79 -3.53 -13.91
C PRO A 52 3.58 -2.58 -14.02
N GLU A 53 2.42 -3.10 -14.40
CA GLU A 53 1.18 -2.32 -14.53
C GLU A 53 0.65 -1.89 -13.15
N GLU A 54 0.66 -2.81 -12.18
CA GLU A 54 0.30 -2.50 -10.79
C GLU A 54 1.28 -1.50 -10.16
N PHE A 55 2.57 -1.62 -10.46
CA PHE A 55 3.62 -0.70 -9.99
C PHE A 55 3.44 0.71 -10.57
N THR A 56 3.20 0.81 -11.88
CA THR A 56 3.02 2.09 -12.58
C THR A 56 1.80 2.85 -12.05
N SER A 57 0.75 2.14 -11.62
CA SER A 57 -0.48 2.74 -11.12
C SER A 57 -0.28 3.50 -9.79
N GLN A 58 0.45 2.90 -8.85
CA GLN A 58 0.83 3.47 -7.56
C GLN A 58 1.90 2.59 -6.95
N HIS A 59 2.91 3.13 -6.27
CA HIS A 59 3.89 2.36 -5.50
C HIS A 59 4.41 3.18 -4.32
N LEU A 60 5.11 2.54 -3.38
CA LEU A 60 5.80 3.23 -2.29
C LEU A 60 6.94 4.08 -2.86
N GLU A 61 7.20 5.24 -2.28
CA GLU A 61 8.30 6.11 -2.69
C GLU A 61 9.64 5.36 -2.62
N GLN A 62 10.51 5.56 -3.62
CA GLN A 62 11.81 4.88 -3.78
C GLN A 62 11.74 3.35 -4.01
N ALA A 63 10.54 2.78 -4.14
CA ALA A 63 10.40 1.37 -4.51
C ALA A 63 10.88 1.11 -5.95
N ARG A 64 11.45 -0.07 -6.17
CA ARG A 64 11.77 -0.61 -7.49
C ARG A 64 10.91 -1.85 -7.74
N ASN A 65 10.48 -2.05 -8.99
CA ASN A 65 9.64 -3.19 -9.34
C ASN A 65 10.48 -4.46 -9.60
N PHE A 66 10.15 -5.53 -8.90
CA PHE A 66 10.74 -6.86 -9.04
C PHE A 66 9.60 -7.89 -9.19
N ASN A 67 9.02 -7.97 -10.39
CA ASN A 67 7.80 -8.75 -10.62
C ASN A 67 7.97 -10.23 -10.22
N TRP A 68 7.30 -10.64 -9.14
CA TRP A 68 7.35 -12.01 -8.63
C TRP A 68 6.83 -13.06 -9.64
N ASN A 69 5.93 -12.65 -10.53
CA ASN A 69 5.35 -13.54 -11.53
C ASN A 69 6.22 -13.68 -12.78
N SER A 70 7.36 -12.98 -12.85
CA SER A 70 8.32 -13.10 -13.96
C SER A 70 9.33 -14.20 -13.67
N ASP A 71 9.73 -14.93 -14.71
CA ASP A 71 10.80 -15.92 -14.66
C ASP A 71 12.16 -15.29 -14.27
N ASP A 72 12.33 -13.98 -14.49
CA ASP A 72 13.58 -13.25 -14.23
C ASP A 72 13.73 -12.75 -12.78
N PHE A 73 12.72 -12.97 -11.91
CA PHE A 73 12.75 -12.47 -10.53
C PHE A 73 14.06 -12.84 -9.80
N MET A 74 14.51 -14.08 -9.98
CA MET A 74 15.72 -14.61 -9.37
C MET A 74 17.00 -13.92 -9.83
N ALA A 75 17.08 -13.62 -11.13
CA ALA A 75 18.22 -12.91 -11.70
C ALA A 75 18.22 -11.45 -11.22
N ALA A 76 17.06 -10.80 -11.24
CA ALA A 76 16.92 -9.40 -10.84
C ALA A 76 17.32 -9.17 -9.37
N VAL A 77 16.89 -10.04 -8.45
CA VAL A 77 17.24 -9.88 -7.02
C VAL A 77 18.69 -10.27 -6.70
N ALA A 78 19.39 -10.97 -7.59
CA ALA A 78 20.80 -11.33 -7.39
C ALA A 78 21.74 -10.12 -7.43
N GLU A 79 21.32 -9.03 -8.08
CA GLU A 79 22.05 -7.77 -8.17
C GLU A 79 21.95 -6.90 -6.91
N LEU A 80 21.09 -7.27 -5.95
CA LEU A 80 20.88 -6.52 -4.71
C LEU A 80 21.95 -6.83 -3.66
N ASP A 81 22.18 -5.86 -2.77
CA ASP A 81 23.08 -6.05 -1.64
C ASP A 81 22.38 -6.85 -0.54
N LYS A 82 22.85 -8.09 -0.32
CA LYS A 82 22.30 -9.02 0.67
C LYS A 82 22.50 -8.58 2.13
N ASN A 83 23.38 -7.61 2.38
CA ASN A 83 23.65 -7.08 3.71
C ASN A 83 22.80 -5.86 4.07
N LYS A 84 22.14 -5.24 3.09
CA LYS A 84 21.24 -4.12 3.34
C LYS A 84 19.85 -4.61 3.77
N PRO A 85 19.15 -3.87 4.65
CA PRO A 85 17.75 -4.16 4.94
C PRO A 85 16.91 -4.10 3.66
N THR A 86 16.16 -5.18 3.43
CA THR A 86 15.31 -5.33 2.24
C THR A 86 13.85 -5.35 2.65
N PHE A 87 13.09 -4.40 2.12
CA PHE A 87 11.67 -4.18 2.37
C PHE A 87 10.88 -4.68 1.17
N VAL A 88 9.93 -5.58 1.38
CA VAL A 88 9.21 -6.24 0.30
C VAL A 88 7.71 -6.13 0.52
N TYR A 89 6.98 -5.76 -0.53
CA TYR A 89 5.52 -5.71 -0.49
C TYR A 89 4.88 -6.08 -1.82
N CYS A 90 3.60 -6.40 -1.77
CA CYS A 90 2.74 -6.52 -2.94
C CYS A 90 1.36 -5.94 -2.62
N THR A 91 0.30 -6.37 -3.30
CA THR A 91 -1.07 -5.82 -3.12
C THR A 91 -1.65 -6.13 -1.73
N VAL A 92 -1.72 -7.42 -1.39
CA VAL A 92 -2.34 -7.97 -0.15
C VAL A 92 -1.34 -8.65 0.80
N GLY A 93 -0.06 -8.76 0.43
CA GLY A 93 0.96 -9.48 1.20
C GLY A 93 1.24 -10.93 0.76
N GLY A 94 0.42 -11.51 -0.12
CA GLY A 94 0.58 -12.91 -0.57
C GLY A 94 1.85 -13.18 -1.38
N ARG A 95 2.06 -12.44 -2.48
CA ARG A 95 3.29 -12.53 -3.29
C ARG A 95 4.54 -12.12 -2.52
N SER A 96 4.46 -11.06 -1.72
CA SER A 96 5.60 -10.54 -0.97
C SER A 96 6.05 -11.44 0.16
N LYS A 97 5.13 -12.19 0.79
CA LYS A 97 5.50 -13.24 1.74
C LYS A 97 6.40 -14.30 1.08
N LYS A 98 5.97 -14.83 -0.08
CA LYS A 98 6.76 -15.82 -0.84
C LYS A 98 8.11 -15.24 -1.31
N ALA A 99 8.10 -14.00 -1.80
CA ALA A 99 9.32 -13.30 -2.19
C ALA A 99 10.28 -13.08 -1.02
N ALA A 100 9.77 -12.67 0.14
CA ALA A 100 10.57 -12.44 1.34
C ALA A 100 11.19 -13.75 1.88
N GLU A 101 10.42 -14.84 1.92
CA GLU A 101 10.93 -16.18 2.23
C GLU A 101 12.05 -16.57 1.24
N LYS A 102 11.83 -16.34 -0.06
CA LYS A 102 12.82 -16.64 -1.09
C LYS A 102 14.10 -15.83 -0.91
N LEU A 103 14.00 -14.52 -0.68
CA LEU A 103 15.15 -13.64 -0.40
C LEU A 103 15.93 -14.11 0.83
N HIS A 104 15.22 -14.50 1.90
CA HIS A 104 15.86 -15.09 3.08
C HIS A 104 16.68 -16.35 2.71
N THR A 105 16.11 -17.28 1.92
CA THR A 105 16.85 -18.46 1.45
C THR A 105 18.05 -18.13 0.55
N LEU A 106 18.04 -16.98 -0.11
CA LEU A 106 19.14 -16.49 -0.95
C LEU A 106 20.25 -15.79 -0.15
N GLY A 107 20.12 -15.71 1.18
CA GLY A 107 21.13 -15.18 2.08
C GLY A 107 21.01 -13.69 2.36
N PHE A 108 19.85 -13.08 2.09
CA PHE A 108 19.58 -11.72 2.56
C PHE A 108 19.48 -11.72 4.08
N ARG A 109 20.26 -10.86 4.74
CA ARG A 109 20.43 -10.87 6.20
C ARG A 109 19.23 -10.31 6.96
N GLU A 110 18.54 -9.36 6.35
CA GLU A 110 17.45 -8.63 6.98
C GLU A 110 16.35 -8.36 5.94
N VAL A 111 15.20 -9.02 6.11
CA VAL A 111 14.08 -8.96 5.18
C VAL A 111 12.80 -8.65 5.94
N TYR A 112 12.17 -7.55 5.57
CA TYR A 112 10.88 -7.12 6.09
C TYR A 112 9.80 -7.29 5.04
N ASN A 113 8.79 -8.09 5.35
CA ASN A 113 7.57 -8.20 4.55
C ASN A 113 6.50 -7.27 5.13
N LEU A 114 5.86 -6.48 4.28
CA LEU A 114 4.73 -5.63 4.67
C LEU A 114 3.47 -6.49 4.87
N ASP A 115 3.01 -6.60 6.12
CA ASP A 115 1.74 -7.27 6.41
C ASP A 115 0.58 -6.57 5.72
N GLY A 116 -0.21 -7.33 4.96
CA GLY A 116 -1.34 -6.81 4.19
C GLY A 116 -0.99 -5.97 2.96
N GLY A 117 0.30 -5.82 2.62
CA GLY A 117 0.77 -5.15 1.41
C GLY A 117 0.41 -3.66 1.32
N ILE A 118 0.50 -3.11 0.09
CA ILE A 118 0.24 -1.69 -0.18
C ILE A 118 -1.21 -1.29 0.15
N MET A 119 -2.16 -2.23 0.23
CA MET A 119 -3.51 -1.91 0.69
C MET A 119 -3.55 -1.51 2.17
N LYS A 120 -2.87 -2.25 3.05
CA LYS A 120 -2.77 -1.83 4.47
C LYS A 120 -1.89 -0.60 4.64
N TRP A 121 -0.92 -0.36 3.75
CA TRP A 121 -0.16 0.89 3.69
C TRP A 121 -1.06 2.09 3.40
N ASN A 122 -1.89 1.98 2.36
CA ASN A 122 -2.84 3.03 1.99
C ASN A 122 -3.89 3.25 3.09
N ALA A 123 -4.46 2.17 3.63
CA ALA A 123 -5.42 2.24 4.73
C ALA A 123 -4.85 2.90 6.00
N ALA A 124 -3.54 2.82 6.21
CA ALA A 124 -2.85 3.49 7.31
C ALA A 124 -2.54 4.98 7.02
N GLY A 125 -2.99 5.53 5.89
CA GLY A 125 -2.75 6.93 5.50
C GLY A 125 -1.30 7.24 5.10
N LEU A 126 -0.52 6.21 4.76
CA LEU A 126 0.91 6.34 4.43
C LEU A 126 1.18 6.58 2.93
N ALA A 127 0.14 6.50 2.09
CA ALA A 127 0.26 6.85 0.69
C ALA A 127 0.56 8.35 0.52
N PRO A 128 1.36 8.76 -0.48
CA PRO A 128 1.44 10.16 -0.86
C PRO A 128 0.02 10.70 -1.11
N LYS A 129 -0.23 11.94 -0.67
CA LYS A 129 -1.49 12.62 -0.97
C LYS A 129 -1.63 12.69 -2.50
N SER A 130 -2.61 11.97 -3.03
CA SER A 130 -2.95 11.94 -4.44
C SER A 130 -4.37 12.45 -4.59
N ASP A 131 -4.59 13.42 -5.47
CA ASP A 131 -5.93 13.86 -5.86
C ASP A 131 -6.70 12.79 -6.66
N LYS A 132 -6.01 11.69 -7.00
CA LYS A 132 -6.56 10.49 -7.65
C LYS A 132 -6.70 9.38 -6.60
N ILE A 133 -7.93 9.12 -6.16
CA ILE A 133 -8.27 7.93 -5.36
C ILE A 133 -8.31 6.74 -6.33
N ILE A 134 -7.30 5.87 -6.31
CA ILE A 134 -7.26 4.61 -7.05
C ILE A 134 -7.52 3.49 -6.04
N GLY A 135 -8.71 2.87 -6.09
CA GLY A 135 -9.08 1.76 -5.20
C GLY A 135 -9.09 2.12 -3.70
N MET A 136 -10.27 2.38 -3.14
CA MET A 136 -10.51 2.59 -1.72
C MET A 136 -10.80 1.25 -1.01
N CYS A 137 -10.12 0.97 0.10
CA CYS A 137 -10.42 -0.20 0.91
C CYS A 137 -11.63 0.05 1.85
N THR A 138 -12.31 -1.00 2.32
CA THR A 138 -13.50 -0.90 3.18
C THR A 138 -13.24 -0.08 4.46
N GLN A 139 -12.03 -0.16 5.02
CA GLN A 139 -11.66 0.62 6.21
C GLN A 139 -11.54 2.11 5.91
N GLU A 140 -10.86 2.48 4.83
CA GLU A 140 -10.73 3.88 4.39
C GLU A 140 -12.10 4.47 4.02
N TYR A 141 -12.95 3.67 3.35
CA TYR A 141 -14.35 4.04 3.13
C TYR A 141 -15.06 4.29 4.46
N GLY A 142 -14.95 3.37 5.42
CA GLY A 142 -15.52 3.51 6.75
C GLY A 142 -15.02 4.74 7.51
N ASP A 143 -13.74 5.10 7.36
CA ASP A 143 -13.11 6.27 7.98
C ASP A 143 -13.59 7.57 7.35
N LEU A 144 -13.72 7.63 6.02
CA LEU A 144 -14.33 8.75 5.31
C LEU A 144 -15.74 9.04 5.85
N LEU A 145 -16.53 8.00 6.09
CA LEU A 145 -17.89 8.14 6.61
C LEU A 145 -17.97 8.63 8.07
N LYS A 146 -16.84 8.72 8.80
CA LYS A 146 -16.78 9.31 10.14
C LYS A 146 -16.72 10.84 10.13
N SER A 147 -16.66 11.47 8.94
CA SER A 147 -16.67 12.91 8.77
C SER A 147 -17.88 13.59 9.45
N ASP A 148 -17.63 14.76 10.05
CA ASP A 148 -18.68 15.64 10.60
C ASP A 148 -19.53 16.28 9.50
N LYS A 149 -19.00 16.37 8.27
CA LYS A 149 -19.72 16.80 7.07
C LYS A 149 -20.40 15.61 6.39
N PRO A 150 -21.57 15.80 5.74
CA PRO A 150 -22.14 14.80 4.86
C PRO A 150 -21.14 14.37 3.76
N VAL A 151 -21.22 13.12 3.33
CA VAL A 151 -20.34 12.54 2.31
C VAL A 151 -21.18 12.03 1.14
N LEU A 152 -20.98 12.56 -0.06
CA LEU A 152 -21.59 12.06 -1.28
C LEU A 152 -20.58 11.19 -2.05
N VAL A 153 -20.94 9.95 -2.31
CA VAL A 153 -20.14 8.97 -3.04
C VAL A 153 -20.82 8.66 -4.38
N ASN A 154 -20.12 8.90 -5.48
CA ASN A 154 -20.57 8.53 -6.82
C ASN A 154 -19.76 7.34 -7.37
N PHE A 155 -20.39 6.17 -7.46
CA PHE A 155 -19.84 4.98 -8.11
C PHE A 155 -20.03 5.09 -9.63
N TYR A 156 -18.92 4.97 -10.36
CA TYR A 156 -18.91 5.10 -11.82
C TYR A 156 -18.02 4.03 -12.48
N ALA A 157 -18.05 3.93 -13.80
CA ALA A 157 -17.03 3.21 -14.58
C ALA A 157 -16.69 3.99 -15.86
N ASP A 158 -15.52 3.73 -16.45
CA ASP A 158 -15.07 4.46 -17.64
C ASP A 158 -15.87 4.09 -18.91
N TRP A 159 -16.50 2.92 -18.94
CA TRP A 159 -17.39 2.49 -20.02
C TRP A 159 -18.84 2.98 -19.83
N CYS A 160 -19.17 3.59 -18.68
CA CYS A 160 -20.53 4.02 -18.37
C CYS A 160 -20.83 5.41 -18.94
N GLU A 161 -21.60 5.48 -20.02
CA GLU A 161 -21.93 6.76 -20.67
C GLU A 161 -22.73 7.76 -19.81
N PRO A 162 -23.78 7.33 -19.07
CA PRO A 162 -24.42 8.23 -18.12
C PRO A 162 -23.43 8.80 -17.10
N CYS A 163 -22.48 7.98 -16.62
CA CYS A 163 -21.45 8.44 -15.70
C CYS A 163 -20.55 9.52 -16.30
N LYS A 164 -20.17 9.40 -17.58
CA LYS A 164 -19.39 10.42 -18.30
C LYS A 164 -20.14 11.74 -18.40
N LYS A 165 -21.47 11.70 -18.62
CA LYS A 165 -22.32 12.91 -18.62
C LYS A 165 -22.36 13.58 -17.24
N MET A 166 -22.33 12.79 -16.17
CA MET A 166 -22.36 13.30 -14.80
C MET A 166 -21.02 13.87 -14.32
N ALA A 167 -19.91 13.33 -14.83
CA ALA A 167 -18.57 13.66 -14.35
C ALA A 167 -18.22 15.16 -14.32
N PRO A 168 -18.54 16.00 -15.34
CA PRO A 168 -18.15 17.41 -15.35
C PRO A 168 -18.79 18.20 -14.21
N TYR A 169 -20.10 18.03 -13.99
CA TYR A 169 -20.78 18.78 -12.95
C TYR A 169 -20.46 18.26 -11.55
N ILE A 170 -20.22 16.95 -11.38
CA ILE A 170 -19.80 16.41 -10.07
C ILE A 170 -18.41 16.94 -9.71
N LYS A 171 -17.47 16.98 -10.67
CA LYS A 171 -16.16 17.61 -10.45
C LYS A 171 -16.26 19.10 -10.12
N LYS A 172 -17.19 19.81 -10.77
CA LYS A 172 -17.48 21.20 -10.44
C LYS A 172 -17.99 21.35 -9.00
N MET A 173 -18.93 20.50 -8.58
CA MET A 173 -19.43 20.48 -7.20
C MET A 173 -18.33 20.14 -6.19
N GLN A 174 -17.44 19.18 -6.51
CA GLN A 174 -16.28 18.83 -5.67
C GLN A 174 -15.36 20.03 -5.39
N ALA A 175 -15.26 20.96 -6.34
CA ALA A 175 -14.41 22.14 -6.24
C ALA A 175 -15.14 23.40 -5.73
N ASP A 176 -16.45 23.33 -5.49
CA ASP A 176 -17.25 24.50 -5.10
C ASP A 176 -17.20 24.70 -3.57
N PRO A 177 -16.57 25.77 -3.07
CA PRO A 177 -16.45 26.00 -1.64
C PRO A 177 -17.77 26.33 -0.94
N SER A 178 -18.83 26.64 -1.70
CA SER A 178 -20.19 26.84 -1.14
C SER A 178 -20.88 25.52 -0.77
N ILE A 179 -20.40 24.39 -1.29
CA ILE A 179 -20.95 23.07 -0.99
C ILE A 179 -20.29 22.51 0.26
N ASN A 180 -21.05 22.44 1.35
CA ASN A 180 -20.58 21.88 2.62
C ASN A 180 -20.76 20.35 2.70
N VAL A 181 -20.40 19.64 1.63
CA VAL A 181 -20.49 18.18 1.50
C VAL A 181 -19.17 17.67 0.92
N ILE A 182 -18.61 16.61 1.49
CA ILE A 182 -17.45 15.94 0.91
C ILE A 182 -17.94 15.09 -0.26
N ILE A 183 -17.47 15.37 -1.48
CA ILE A 183 -17.88 14.65 -2.67
C ILE A 183 -16.72 13.80 -3.19
N ILE A 184 -16.94 12.50 -3.34
CA ILE A 184 -15.95 11.57 -3.91
C ILE A 184 -16.55 10.77 -5.08
N ARG A 185 -15.68 10.39 -6.02
CA ARG A 185 -16.02 9.52 -7.15
C ARG A 185 -15.18 8.27 -7.07
N LEU A 186 -15.80 7.09 -7.09
CA LEU A 186 -15.12 5.79 -7.01
C LEU A 186 -15.39 4.98 -8.27
N ASN A 187 -14.33 4.52 -8.93
CA ASN A 187 -14.46 3.64 -10.09
C ASN A 187 -14.84 2.22 -9.60
N ALA A 188 -16.00 1.72 -9.99
CA ALA A 188 -16.50 0.42 -9.61
C ALA A 188 -15.58 -0.74 -10.04
N ASP A 189 -14.92 -0.63 -11.19
CA ASP A 189 -14.00 -1.65 -11.71
C ASP A 189 -12.72 -1.76 -10.85
N GLU A 190 -12.31 -0.65 -10.25
CA GLU A 190 -11.16 -0.58 -9.33
C GLU A 190 -11.55 -0.89 -7.87
N ASN A 191 -12.85 -0.89 -7.54
CA ASN A 191 -13.38 -0.99 -6.18
C ASN A 191 -14.33 -2.19 -6.00
N LYS A 192 -14.03 -3.33 -6.65
CA LYS A 192 -14.93 -4.51 -6.72
C LYS A 192 -15.40 -5.04 -5.36
N THR A 193 -14.52 -5.06 -4.35
CA THR A 193 -14.88 -5.50 -3.00
C THR A 193 -15.93 -4.58 -2.38
N LEU A 194 -15.71 -3.27 -2.45
CA LEU A 194 -16.62 -2.27 -1.91
C LEU A 194 -17.97 -2.29 -2.65
N VAL A 195 -17.94 -2.40 -3.98
CA VAL A 195 -19.13 -2.57 -4.84
C VAL A 195 -19.96 -3.78 -4.41
N SER A 196 -19.31 -4.92 -4.14
CA SER A 196 -19.99 -6.14 -3.71
C SER A 196 -20.57 -6.01 -2.29
N GLU A 197 -19.82 -5.45 -1.34
CA GLU A 197 -20.26 -5.27 0.05
C GLU A 197 -21.44 -4.30 0.15
N LEU A 198 -21.41 -3.21 -0.62
CA LEU A 198 -22.46 -2.19 -0.65
C LEU A 198 -23.63 -2.57 -1.58
N LYS A 199 -23.55 -3.70 -2.28
CA LYS A 199 -24.56 -4.17 -3.26
C LYS A 199 -24.87 -3.11 -4.31
N ILE A 200 -23.81 -2.63 -4.96
CA ILE A 200 -23.89 -1.68 -6.06
C ILE A 200 -23.99 -2.47 -7.37
N ASP A 201 -25.22 -2.75 -7.77
CA ASP A 201 -25.50 -3.64 -8.90
C ASP A 201 -25.66 -2.89 -10.24
N GLU A 202 -25.69 -1.56 -10.21
CA GLU A 202 -25.85 -0.70 -11.38
C GLU A 202 -25.04 0.60 -11.28
N LEU A 203 -24.72 1.16 -12.45
CA LEU A 203 -23.95 2.39 -12.57
C LEU A 203 -24.67 3.43 -13.45
N PRO A 204 -24.56 4.72 -13.12
CA PRO A 204 -23.95 5.26 -11.90
C PRO A 204 -24.82 4.97 -10.67
N THR A 205 -24.20 4.88 -9.49
CA THR A 205 -24.93 4.89 -8.22
C THR A 205 -24.36 6.00 -7.35
N VAL A 206 -25.24 6.81 -6.77
CA VAL A 206 -24.88 7.90 -5.87
C VAL A 206 -25.45 7.62 -4.49
N LEU A 207 -24.61 7.75 -3.47
CA LEU A 207 -24.99 7.61 -2.06
C LEU A 207 -24.64 8.89 -1.31
N LEU A 208 -25.57 9.42 -0.53
CA LEU A 208 -25.31 10.50 0.41
C LEU A 208 -25.35 9.93 1.83
N TYR A 209 -24.25 10.08 2.54
CA TYR A 209 -24.07 9.67 3.92
C TYR A 209 -24.11 10.85 4.85
N GLN A 210 -24.68 10.63 6.03
CA GLN A 210 -24.56 11.53 7.17
C GLN A 210 -24.57 10.70 8.44
N ASN A 211 -23.61 10.96 9.34
CA ASN A 211 -23.44 10.19 10.58
C ASN A 211 -23.31 8.67 10.31
N LYS A 212 -22.54 8.29 9.26
CA LYS A 212 -22.31 6.91 8.80
C LYS A 212 -23.53 6.17 8.24
N GLU A 213 -24.69 6.81 8.17
CA GLU A 213 -25.90 6.23 7.61
C GLU A 213 -26.15 6.77 6.20
N VAL A 214 -26.64 5.90 5.30
CA VAL A 214 -27.13 6.32 3.98
C VAL A 214 -28.42 7.11 4.19
N LYS A 215 -28.39 8.41 3.94
CA LYS A 215 -29.58 9.28 3.99
C LYS A 215 -30.31 9.33 2.66
N TRP A 216 -29.57 9.15 1.57
CA TRP A 216 -30.14 9.14 0.23
C TRP A 216 -29.33 8.24 -0.69
N LYS A 217 -30.02 7.53 -1.59
CA LYS A 217 -29.44 6.69 -2.64
C LYS A 217 -30.18 6.97 -3.94
N HIS A 218 -29.43 7.08 -5.01
CA HIS A 218 -29.97 7.17 -6.37
C HIS A 218 -29.19 6.28 -7.31
N SER A 219 -29.92 5.61 -8.18
CA SER A 219 -29.36 4.76 -9.21
C SER A 219 -29.66 5.34 -10.60
N GLY A 220 -28.70 5.21 -11.50
CA GLY A 220 -28.82 5.73 -12.85
C GLY A 220 -28.53 7.22 -12.94
N PHE A 221 -28.76 7.77 -14.14
CA PHE A 221 -28.51 9.19 -14.42
C PHE A 221 -29.33 10.11 -13.50
N ILE A 222 -28.73 11.22 -13.07
CA ILE A 222 -29.40 12.34 -12.40
C ILE A 222 -28.91 13.66 -13.02
N SER A 223 -29.78 14.67 -13.04
CA SER A 223 -29.41 16.01 -13.52
C SER A 223 -28.53 16.75 -12.49
N GLU A 224 -27.77 17.77 -12.94
CA GLU A 224 -27.00 18.62 -12.02
C GLU A 224 -27.93 19.32 -11.02
N GLU A 225 -29.10 19.78 -11.47
CA GLU A 225 -30.06 20.49 -10.62
C GLU A 225 -30.62 19.58 -9.52
N ASP A 226 -31.04 18.37 -9.87
CA ASP A 226 -31.64 17.45 -8.91
C ASP A 226 -30.62 16.90 -7.92
N LEU A 227 -29.37 16.69 -8.36
CA LEU A 227 -28.30 16.33 -7.44
C LEU A 227 -28.00 17.46 -6.46
N LYS A 228 -27.98 18.72 -6.90
CA LYS A 228 -27.77 19.89 -6.01
C LYS A 228 -28.85 20.01 -4.93
N LYS A 229 -30.10 19.65 -5.21
CA LYS A 229 -31.19 19.65 -4.21
C LYS A 229 -30.90 18.74 -3.01
N GLN A 230 -30.04 17.73 -3.17
CA GLN A 230 -29.64 16.83 -2.08
C GLN A 230 -28.45 17.35 -1.26
N LEU A 231 -27.81 18.44 -1.70
CA LEU A 231 -26.61 18.99 -1.07
C LEU A 231 -26.90 20.25 -0.22
N GLN A 232 -28.16 20.66 -0.15
CA GLN A 232 -28.62 21.88 0.54
C GLN A 232 -29.23 21.58 1.90
#